data_AF-A0AAU9FM04-F1
#
_entry.id   AF-A0AAU9FM04-F1
#
_cell.length_a   1.000
_cell.length_b   1.000
_cell.length_c   1.000
_cell.angle_alpha   90.00
_cell.angle_beta   90.00
_cell.angle_gamma   90.00
#
_symmetry.space_group_name_H-M   'P 1'
#
loop_
_entity.id
_entity.type
_entity.pdbx_description
1 polymer ?
#
loop_
_entity_poly.entity_id
_entity_poly.type
_entity_poly.pdbx_seq_one_letter_code
_entity_poly.pdbx_strand_id
1 'polypeptide(L)'
;MREVLIRSYYYRVLLLLLVLCPMTGAWRSFKVILTSIEFEANAKIADLNVQLHNDSGDSRVSVDVTTHVDLPDVQLSINVGLETDKGSFSPLINRTVNFCKMMKQRSTDPLMRVMYDDLLKHGNIFKECPIRSGTYSLHNYKVDEEMLPSFLPEANFMFVLLILKPKNEMISRTTIYGRIDKSKGFDNLKRFSLG
;
A
#
# COMPACT_ATOMS: atom_id res chain seq x y z
N MET A 1 54.68 19.93 -10.52
CA MET A 1 53.54 20.66 -11.12
C MET A 1 52.34 19.77 -11.45
N ARG A 2 52.51 18.53 -11.95
CA ARG A 2 51.41 17.64 -12.37
C ARG A 2 50.48 17.19 -11.22
N GLU A 3 51.04 16.94 -10.03
CA GLU A 3 50.31 16.55 -8.80
C GLU A 3 49.28 17.60 -8.33
N VAL A 4 49.61 18.89 -8.46
CA VAL A 4 48.78 20.01 -7.97
C VAL A 4 47.53 20.19 -8.85
N LEU A 5 47.68 19.98 -10.16
CA LEU A 5 46.58 20.02 -11.14
C LEU A 5 45.57 18.89 -10.93
N ILE A 6 46.05 17.67 -10.62
CA ILE A 6 45.20 16.50 -10.36
C ILE A 6 44.38 16.68 -9.08
N ARG A 7 45.01 17.20 -8.02
CA ARG A 7 44.33 17.50 -6.76
C ARG A 7 43.26 18.57 -6.92
N SER A 8 43.55 19.63 -7.70
CA SER A 8 42.57 20.68 -8.01
C SER A 8 41.38 20.15 -8.82
N TYR A 9 41.64 19.29 -9.80
CA TYR A 9 40.58 18.63 -10.59
C TYR A 9 39.70 17.73 -9.71
N TYR A 10 40.30 16.95 -8.82
CA TYR A 10 39.56 16.07 -7.90
C TYR A 10 38.64 16.87 -6.97
N TYR A 11 39.10 18.00 -6.42
CA TYR A 11 38.24 18.88 -5.61
C TYR A 11 37.11 19.50 -6.41
N ARG A 12 37.34 19.89 -7.67
CA ARG A 12 36.28 20.42 -8.55
C ARG A 12 35.24 19.36 -8.91
N VAL A 13 35.66 18.13 -9.18
CA VAL A 13 34.76 16.99 -9.45
C VAL A 13 33.97 16.59 -8.19
N LEU A 14 34.63 16.56 -7.03
CA LEU A 14 33.97 16.28 -5.75
C LEU A 14 32.93 17.37 -5.39
N LEU A 15 33.28 18.64 -5.64
CA LEU A 15 32.35 19.77 -5.44
C LEU A 15 31.15 19.68 -6.40
N LEU A 16 31.39 19.32 -7.67
CA LEU A 16 30.33 19.08 -8.66
C LEU A 16 29.41 17.91 -8.26
N LEU A 17 29.96 16.81 -7.74
CA LEU A 17 29.18 15.65 -7.25
C LEU A 17 28.34 15.99 -6.00
N LEU A 18 28.85 16.84 -5.11
CA LEU A 18 28.10 17.30 -3.93
C LEU A 18 26.98 18.29 -4.30
N VAL A 19 27.20 19.14 -5.32
CA VAL A 19 26.21 20.11 -5.82
C VAL A 19 25.12 19.43 -6.68
N LEU A 20 25.45 18.35 -7.39
CA LEU A 20 24.51 17.54 -8.15
C LEU A 20 23.79 16.48 -7.31
N CYS A 21 24.17 16.30 -6.05
CA CYS A 21 23.38 15.50 -5.12
C CYS A 21 22.08 16.26 -4.91
N PRO A 22 20.91 15.75 -5.36
CA PRO A 22 19.65 16.42 -5.09
C PRO A 22 19.40 16.36 -3.58
N MET A 23 19.89 17.36 -2.86
CA MET A 23 19.55 17.67 -1.48
C MET A 23 18.12 18.24 -1.46
N THR A 24 17.17 17.48 -1.98
CA THR A 24 15.75 17.70 -1.79
C THR A 24 15.12 16.38 -1.34
N GLY A 25 15.78 15.75 -0.37
CA GLY A 25 15.17 14.73 0.47
C GLY A 25 14.16 15.37 1.41
N ALA A 26 13.08 15.95 0.87
CA ALA A 26 11.87 16.14 1.65
C ALA A 26 11.21 14.75 1.78
N TRP A 27 11.82 13.85 2.54
CA TRP A 27 11.18 12.63 2.98
C TRP A 27 10.05 13.02 3.91
N ARG A 28 8.86 13.21 3.34
CA ARG A 28 7.62 13.23 4.09
C ARG A 28 7.43 11.82 4.63
N SER A 29 7.64 11.67 5.93
CA SER A 29 7.29 10.43 6.61
C SER A 29 5.80 10.51 6.91
N PHE A 30 5.06 9.52 6.41
CA PHE A 30 3.64 9.34 6.69
C PHE A 30 3.47 8.45 7.90
N LYS A 31 2.30 8.50 8.52
CA LYS A 31 1.85 7.53 9.50
C LYS A 31 0.44 7.08 9.13
N VAL A 32 0.28 5.80 8.80
CA VAL A 32 -1.02 5.24 8.41
C VAL A 32 -1.65 4.55 9.60
N ILE A 33 -2.88 4.95 9.94
CA ILE A 33 -3.63 4.38 11.07
C ILE A 33 -4.98 3.89 10.57
N LEU A 34 -5.21 2.59 10.66
CA LEU A 34 -6.49 1.97 10.32
C LEU A 34 -7.47 2.12 11.50
N THR A 35 -8.67 2.62 11.21
CA THR A 35 -9.69 2.93 12.22
C THR A 35 -10.74 1.83 12.33
N SER A 36 -11.21 1.31 11.19
CA SER A 36 -12.17 0.22 11.16
C SER A 36 -12.06 -0.60 9.86
N ILE A 37 -12.52 -1.84 9.93
CA ILE A 37 -12.60 -2.74 8.80
C ILE A 37 -13.99 -3.38 8.79
N GLU A 38 -14.68 -3.23 7.68
CA GLU A 38 -15.98 -3.85 7.40
C GLU A 38 -15.76 -4.88 6.29
N PHE A 39 -16.36 -6.06 6.42
CA PHE A 39 -16.23 -7.09 5.40
C PHE A 39 -17.51 -7.92 5.26
N GLU A 40 -17.74 -8.39 4.05
CA GLU A 40 -18.82 -9.28 3.67
C GLU A 40 -18.24 -10.33 2.72
N ALA A 41 -18.58 -11.60 2.92
CA ALA A 41 -18.15 -12.68 2.04
C ALA A 41 -19.30 -13.65 1.77
N ASN A 42 -19.28 -14.24 0.57
CA ASN A 42 -20.18 -15.32 0.24
C ASN A 42 -19.67 -16.61 0.89
N ALA A 43 -20.30 -17.01 1.99
CA ALA A 43 -19.93 -18.18 2.79
C ALA A 43 -19.88 -19.51 1.99
N LYS A 44 -20.52 -19.60 0.81
CA LYS A 44 -20.41 -20.78 -0.07
C LYS A 44 -19.07 -20.85 -0.81
N ILE A 45 -18.36 -19.74 -0.89
CA ILE A 45 -17.13 -19.57 -1.67
C ILE A 45 -15.94 -19.38 -0.74
N ALA A 46 -16.06 -18.47 0.23
CA ALA A 46 -14.99 -18.15 1.15
C ALA A 46 -15.51 -17.64 2.49
N ASP A 47 -14.79 -17.99 3.56
CA ASP A 47 -14.92 -17.41 4.89
C ASP A 47 -13.75 -16.45 5.16
N LEU A 48 -14.05 -15.34 5.83
CA LEU A 48 -13.08 -14.31 6.21
C LEU A 48 -13.06 -14.14 7.72
N ASN A 49 -11.87 -14.16 8.31
CA ASN A 49 -11.61 -13.73 9.67
C ASN A 49 -10.62 -12.56 9.63
N VAL A 50 -11.06 -11.37 10.04
CA VAL A 50 -10.24 -10.16 10.00
C VAL A 50 -10.08 -9.62 11.42
N GLN A 51 -8.84 -9.37 11.81
CA GLN A 51 -8.49 -8.80 13.10
C GLN A 51 -7.67 -7.53 12.90
N LEU A 52 -8.18 -6.43 13.45
CA LEU A 52 -7.48 -5.16 13.52
C LEU A 52 -6.91 -4.99 14.93
N HIS A 53 -5.59 -4.87 15.02
CA HIS A 53 -4.86 -4.62 16.25
C HIS A 53 -4.26 -3.22 16.21
N ASN A 54 -4.72 -2.35 17.09
CA ASN A 54 -4.23 -0.98 17.20
C ASN A 54 -3.41 -0.84 18.50
N ASP A 55 -2.14 -0.45 18.38
CA ASP A 55 -1.24 -0.24 19.51
C ASP A 55 -0.47 1.07 19.35
N SER A 56 -0.64 2.00 20.28
CA SER A 56 0.22 3.18 20.44
C SER A 56 0.47 3.97 19.15
N GLY A 57 -0.56 4.05 18.30
CA GLY A 57 -0.54 4.75 17.02
C GLY A 57 -0.16 3.87 15.82
N ASP A 58 0.23 2.62 16.00
CA ASP A 58 0.44 1.67 14.91
C ASP A 58 -0.78 0.77 14.77
N SER A 59 -1.21 0.55 13.52
CA SER A 59 -2.29 -0.38 13.20
C SER A 59 -1.74 -1.59 12.45
N ARG A 60 -2.10 -2.79 12.90
CA ARG A 60 -1.74 -4.07 12.28
C ARG A 60 -2.99 -4.86 11.95
N VAL A 61 -2.99 -5.52 10.80
CA VAL A 61 -4.10 -6.35 10.33
C VAL A 61 -3.66 -7.79 10.19
N SER A 62 -4.45 -8.71 10.73
CA SER A 62 -4.36 -10.13 10.44
C SER A 62 -5.62 -10.57 9.71
N VAL A 63 -5.47 -11.32 8.63
CA VAL A 63 -6.57 -11.82 7.82
C VAL A 63 -6.36 -13.32 7.58
N ASP A 64 -7.36 -14.12 7.89
CA ASP A 64 -7.43 -15.52 7.46
C ASP A 64 -8.58 -15.66 6.46
N VAL A 65 -8.27 -16.23 5.30
CA VAL A 65 -9.21 -16.49 4.21
C VAL A 65 -9.27 -17.99 3.99
N THR A 66 -10.43 -18.60 4.21
CA THR A 66 -10.65 -20.01 3.88
C THR A 66 -11.54 -20.09 2.66
N THR A 67 -11.02 -20.65 1.57
CA THR A 67 -11.73 -20.82 0.30
C THR A 67 -12.26 -22.25 0.20
N HIS A 68 -13.53 -22.41 -0.17
CA HIS A 68 -14.22 -23.71 -0.23
C HIS A 68 -14.27 -24.30 -1.65
N VAL A 69 -13.91 -23.51 -2.66
CA VAL A 69 -13.92 -23.90 -4.07
C VAL A 69 -12.67 -23.40 -4.78
N ASP A 70 -12.25 -24.11 -5.82
CA ASP A 70 -11.19 -23.64 -6.70
C ASP A 70 -11.67 -22.43 -7.51
N LEU A 71 -10.92 -21.33 -7.45
CA LEU A 71 -11.20 -20.11 -8.18
C LEU A 71 -10.24 -20.01 -9.38
N PRO A 72 -10.69 -20.35 -10.59
CA PRO A 72 -9.82 -20.37 -11.76
C PRO A 72 -9.40 -18.96 -12.20
N ASP A 73 -10.23 -17.97 -11.91
CA ASP A 73 -9.98 -16.57 -12.22
C ASP A 73 -10.72 -15.67 -11.22
N VAL A 74 -10.15 -14.49 -10.95
CA VAL A 74 -10.64 -13.52 -9.97
C VAL A 74 -10.39 -12.10 -10.48
N GLN A 75 -11.42 -11.25 -10.37
CA GLN A 75 -11.32 -9.81 -10.61
C GLN A 75 -11.30 -9.06 -9.28
N LEU A 76 -10.36 -8.13 -9.16
CA LEU A 76 -10.22 -7.22 -8.03
C LEU A 76 -10.66 -5.84 -8.47
N SER A 77 -11.72 -5.29 -7.90
CA SER A 77 -12.08 -3.88 -8.05
C SER A 77 -11.65 -3.12 -6.79
N ILE A 78 -10.83 -2.11 -7.00
CA ILE A 78 -10.12 -1.37 -5.96
C ILE A 78 -10.50 0.09 -6.09
N ASN A 79 -11.07 0.62 -5.01
CA ASN A 79 -11.46 2.01 -4.93
C ASN A 79 -10.80 2.63 -3.69
N VAL A 80 -10.09 3.73 -3.87
CA VAL A 80 -9.53 4.51 -2.78
C VAL A 80 -10.13 5.90 -2.86
N GLY A 81 -10.72 6.35 -1.77
CA GLY A 81 -11.24 7.70 -1.62
C GLY A 81 -10.56 8.44 -0.49
N LEU A 82 -10.39 9.75 -0.64
CA LEU A 82 -9.94 10.65 0.41
C LEU A 82 -11.13 11.47 0.89
N GLU A 83 -11.29 11.61 2.20
CA GLU A 83 -12.34 12.43 2.78
C GLU A 83 -12.07 13.91 2.47
N THR A 84 -13.03 14.57 1.80
CA THR A 84 -12.96 16.00 1.47
C THR A 84 -13.84 16.84 2.38
N ASP A 85 -14.99 16.30 2.74
CA ASP A 85 -15.93 16.85 3.69
C ASP A 85 -16.33 15.73 4.66
N LYS A 86 -16.83 16.07 5.85
CA LYS A 86 -17.24 15.05 6.84
C LYS A 86 -18.21 14.04 6.23
N GLY A 87 -17.77 12.79 6.10
CA GLY A 87 -18.52 11.68 5.54
C GLY A 87 -18.54 11.60 4.00
N SER A 88 -17.87 12.51 3.29
CA SER A 88 -17.80 12.53 1.82
C SER A 88 -16.39 12.20 1.33
N PHE A 89 -16.28 11.15 0.52
CA PHE A 89 -15.01 10.67 -0.01
C PHE A 89 -14.90 10.95 -1.52
N SER A 90 -13.89 11.72 -1.90
CA SER A 90 -13.54 11.93 -3.31
C SER A 90 -12.66 10.79 -3.82
N PRO A 91 -12.95 10.21 -4.99
CA PRO A 91 -12.19 9.09 -5.53
C PRO A 91 -10.77 9.52 -5.92
N LEU A 92 -9.77 8.82 -5.39
CA LEU A 92 -8.36 8.96 -5.74
C LEU A 92 -7.91 7.84 -6.69
N ILE A 93 -8.33 6.61 -6.42
CA ILE A 93 -8.05 5.44 -7.25
C ILE A 93 -9.36 4.71 -7.51
N ASN A 94 -9.61 4.36 -8.76
CA ASN A 94 -10.66 3.42 -9.14
C ASN A 94 -10.10 2.54 -10.25
N ARG A 95 -9.84 1.27 -9.94
CA ARG A 95 -9.22 0.31 -10.86
C ARG A 95 -9.84 -1.06 -10.71
N THR A 96 -9.90 -1.78 -11.82
CA THR A 96 -10.25 -3.19 -11.83
C THR A 96 -9.13 -3.99 -12.49
N VAL A 97 -8.65 -5.01 -11.81
CA VAL A 97 -7.53 -5.84 -12.25
C VAL A 97 -7.95 -7.32 -12.24
N ASN A 98 -7.61 -8.04 -13.31
CA ASN A 98 -7.72 -9.49 -13.31
C ASN A 98 -6.48 -10.07 -12.58
N PHE A 99 -6.70 -10.62 -11.38
CA PHE A 99 -5.62 -11.10 -10.52
C PHE A 99 -4.82 -12.21 -11.19
N CYS A 100 -5.49 -13.21 -11.77
CA CYS A 100 -4.81 -14.34 -12.39
C CYS A 100 -4.00 -13.97 -13.63
N LYS A 101 -4.47 -12.97 -14.40
CA LYS A 101 -3.70 -12.38 -15.50
C LYS A 101 -2.48 -11.64 -14.98
N MET A 102 -2.63 -10.83 -13.93
CA MET A 102 -1.52 -10.12 -13.29
C MET A 102 -0.44 -11.08 -12.77
N MET A 103 -0.84 -12.24 -12.21
CA MET A 103 0.10 -13.26 -11.74
C MET A 103 0.90 -13.90 -12.87
N LYS A 104 0.29 -14.12 -14.04
CA LYS A 104 0.97 -14.63 -15.24
C LYS A 104 1.83 -13.57 -15.93
N GLN A 105 1.39 -12.30 -15.90
CA GLN A 105 2.00 -11.18 -16.61
C GLN A 105 2.28 -10.03 -15.64
N ARG A 106 3.48 -10.03 -15.06
CA ARG A 106 3.89 -9.08 -14.00
C ARG A 106 3.78 -7.60 -14.40
N SER A 107 3.87 -7.27 -15.69
CA SER A 107 3.82 -5.89 -16.19
C SER A 107 2.41 -5.31 -16.34
N THR A 108 1.35 -6.09 -16.09
CA THR A 108 -0.04 -5.66 -16.40
C THR A 108 -0.52 -4.54 -15.50
N ASP A 109 -0.19 -4.58 -14.20
CA ASP A 109 -0.47 -3.49 -13.27
C ASP A 109 0.68 -3.38 -12.24
N PRO A 110 1.65 -2.47 -12.47
CA PRO A 110 2.81 -2.34 -11.59
C PRO A 110 2.47 -1.91 -10.16
N LEU A 111 1.44 -1.08 -9.98
CA LEU A 111 1.02 -0.63 -8.65
C LEU A 111 0.49 -1.81 -7.83
N MET A 112 -0.39 -2.60 -8.43
CA MET A 112 -0.92 -3.81 -7.79
C MET A 112 0.16 -4.85 -7.55
N ARG A 113 1.15 -4.93 -8.43
CA ARG A 113 2.29 -5.83 -8.25
C ARG A 113 3.10 -5.47 -7.00
N VAL A 114 3.43 -4.19 -6.82
CA VAL A 114 4.17 -3.71 -5.64
C VAL A 114 3.40 -4.01 -4.35
N MET A 115 2.09 -3.71 -4.33
CA MET A 115 1.24 -4.02 -3.17
C MET A 115 1.20 -5.53 -2.89
N TYR A 116 1.06 -6.35 -3.92
CA TYR A 116 1.04 -7.80 -3.78
C TYR A 116 2.37 -8.37 -3.26
N ASP A 117 3.49 -7.90 -3.78
CA ASP A 117 4.83 -8.33 -3.35
C ASP A 117 5.10 -7.94 -1.88
N ASP A 118 4.51 -6.84 -1.40
CA ASP A 118 4.60 -6.46 0.01
C ASP A 118 3.77 -7.37 0.93
N LEU A 119 2.53 -7.66 0.54
CA LEU A 119 1.64 -8.56 1.27
C LEU A 119 2.25 -9.96 1.40
N LEU A 120 2.93 -10.47 0.34
CA LEU A 120 3.58 -11.78 0.36
C LEU A 120 4.62 -11.95 1.48
N LYS A 121 5.22 -10.86 1.97
CA LYS A 121 6.21 -10.91 3.06
C LYS A 121 5.58 -11.26 4.42
N HIS A 122 4.26 -11.12 4.53
CA HIS A 122 3.53 -11.13 5.80
C HIS A 122 2.60 -12.34 5.96
N GLY A 123 2.64 -13.33 5.05
CA GLY A 123 1.83 -14.54 5.20
C GLY A 123 1.81 -15.48 4.01
N ASN A 124 0.90 -16.46 4.05
CA ASN A 124 0.66 -17.42 2.97
C ASN A 124 -0.50 -16.94 2.10
N ILE A 125 -0.21 -16.06 1.15
CA ILE A 125 -1.19 -15.53 0.19
C ILE A 125 -1.16 -16.38 -1.08
N PHE A 126 -2.25 -16.36 -1.84
CA PHE A 126 -2.37 -16.94 -3.17
C PHE A 126 -1.15 -16.62 -4.07
N LYS A 127 -0.37 -17.63 -4.46
CA LYS A 127 0.89 -17.47 -5.24
C LYS A 127 0.75 -17.79 -6.72
N GLU A 128 -0.30 -18.49 -7.08
CA GLU A 128 -0.55 -18.94 -8.44
C GLU A 128 -2.06 -19.07 -8.70
N CYS A 129 -2.41 -19.17 -9.98
CA CYS A 129 -3.77 -19.49 -10.41
C CYS A 129 -3.80 -20.83 -11.13
N PRO A 130 -4.85 -21.65 -10.98
CA PRO A 130 -6.08 -21.37 -10.21
C PRO A 130 -5.84 -21.31 -8.70
N ILE A 131 -6.55 -20.42 -8.00
CA ILE A 131 -6.52 -20.35 -6.54
C ILE A 131 -7.22 -21.61 -6.03
N ARG A 132 -6.47 -22.48 -5.36
CA ARG A 132 -7.01 -23.74 -4.82
C ARG A 132 -7.80 -23.50 -3.55
N SER A 133 -8.82 -24.32 -3.33
CA SER A 133 -9.49 -24.39 -2.03
C SER A 133 -8.47 -24.64 -0.91
N GLY A 134 -8.70 -24.03 0.24
CA GLY A 134 -7.77 -24.05 1.37
C GLY A 134 -7.71 -22.72 2.11
N THR A 135 -6.83 -22.68 3.10
CA THR A 135 -6.67 -21.54 4.01
C THR A 135 -5.40 -20.76 3.68
N TYR A 136 -5.59 -19.45 3.56
CA TYR A 136 -4.56 -18.46 3.28
C TYR A 136 -4.58 -17.43 4.38
N SER A 137 -3.42 -16.91 4.72
CA SER A 137 -3.31 -16.02 5.87
C SER A 137 -2.34 -14.87 5.63
N LEU A 138 -2.63 -13.75 6.29
CA LEU A 138 -1.82 -12.57 6.42
C LEU A 138 -1.76 -12.26 7.92
N HIS A 139 -0.56 -12.09 8.48
CA HIS A 139 -0.40 -11.91 9.92
C HIS A 139 0.32 -10.61 10.23
N ASN A 140 -0.27 -9.81 11.13
CA ASN A 140 0.32 -8.60 11.69
C ASN A 140 0.82 -7.60 10.62
N TYR A 141 0.14 -7.54 9.48
CA TYR A 141 0.49 -6.66 8.38
C TYR A 141 0.33 -5.20 8.81
N LYS A 142 1.40 -4.42 8.64
CA LYS A 142 1.41 -2.97 8.79
C LYS A 142 1.62 -2.37 7.40
N VAL A 143 0.87 -1.34 7.07
CA VAL A 143 1.04 -0.61 5.81
C VAL A 143 2.46 -0.04 5.75
N ASP A 144 3.19 -0.35 4.68
CA ASP A 144 4.49 0.25 4.41
C ASP A 144 4.32 1.72 3.97
N GLU A 145 4.63 2.63 4.89
CA GLU A 145 4.51 4.07 4.71
C GLU A 145 5.49 4.62 3.67
N GLU A 146 6.56 3.90 3.34
CA GLU A 146 7.52 4.29 2.29
C GLU A 146 6.98 4.07 0.88
N MET A 147 5.99 3.18 0.72
CA MET A 147 5.31 2.95 -0.57
C MET A 147 4.30 4.05 -0.91
N LEU A 148 4.00 4.94 0.03
CA LEU A 148 3.06 6.02 -0.18
C LEU A 148 3.69 7.20 -0.93
N PRO A 149 3.05 7.74 -1.97
CA PRO A 149 3.55 8.91 -2.64
C PRO A 149 3.65 10.14 -1.73
N SER A 150 4.74 10.90 -1.85
CA SER A 150 5.00 12.08 -1.03
C SER A 150 3.97 13.21 -1.16
N PHE A 151 3.16 13.21 -2.22
CA PHE A 151 2.11 14.18 -2.45
C PHE A 151 0.81 13.90 -1.67
N LEU A 152 0.68 12.76 -0.99
CA LEU A 152 -0.53 12.46 -0.23
C LEU A 152 -0.74 13.49 0.91
N PRO A 153 -1.95 14.04 1.08
CA PRO A 153 -2.27 14.95 2.16
C PRO A 153 -2.51 14.20 3.48
N GLU A 154 -2.62 14.95 4.57
CA GLU A 154 -3.23 14.41 5.78
C GLU A 154 -4.74 14.36 5.55
N ALA A 155 -5.30 13.16 5.58
CA ALA A 155 -6.71 12.93 5.29
C ALA A 155 -7.16 11.61 5.87
N ASN A 156 -8.46 11.53 6.19
CA ASN A 156 -9.10 10.24 6.35
C ASN A 156 -9.29 9.61 4.96
N PHE A 157 -9.20 8.30 4.88
CA PHE A 157 -9.38 7.57 3.63
C PHE A 157 -10.32 6.40 3.81
N MET A 158 -10.90 5.99 2.68
CA MET A 158 -11.67 4.77 2.54
C MET A 158 -11.05 3.95 1.42
N PHE A 159 -10.71 2.70 1.71
CA PHE A 159 -10.24 1.72 0.74
C PHE A 159 -11.30 0.62 0.61
N VAL A 160 -11.80 0.39 -0.59
CA VAL A 160 -12.78 -0.67 -0.90
C VAL A 160 -12.13 -1.66 -1.85
N LEU A 161 -12.04 -2.92 -1.41
CA LEU A 161 -11.67 -4.05 -2.23
C LEU A 161 -12.90 -4.92 -2.45
N LEU A 162 -13.29 -5.08 -3.72
CA LEU A 162 -14.34 -5.99 -4.15
C LEU A 162 -13.71 -7.12 -4.96
N ILE A 163 -13.86 -8.35 -4.48
CA ILE A 163 -13.36 -9.56 -5.10
C ILE A 163 -14.52 -10.26 -5.79
N LEU A 164 -14.40 -10.45 -7.10
CA LEU A 164 -15.44 -11.00 -7.96
C LEU A 164 -14.92 -12.23 -8.72
N LYS A 165 -15.80 -13.19 -8.97
CA LYS A 165 -15.59 -14.17 -10.04
C LYS A 165 -15.82 -13.51 -11.40
N PRO A 166 -15.34 -14.13 -12.50
CA PRO A 166 -15.83 -13.80 -13.84
C PRO A 166 -17.37 -13.82 -13.86
N LYS A 167 -17.99 -12.82 -14.53
CA LYS A 167 -19.44 -12.55 -14.54
C LYS A 167 -20.01 -11.80 -13.33
N ASN A 168 -19.18 -11.12 -12.54
CA ASN A 168 -19.59 -10.23 -11.44
C ASN A 168 -20.32 -10.92 -10.27
N GLU A 169 -20.09 -12.22 -10.05
CA GLU A 169 -20.53 -12.89 -8.82
C GLU A 169 -19.58 -12.48 -7.67
N MET A 170 -20.13 -11.92 -6.60
CA MET A 170 -19.36 -11.44 -5.46
C MET A 170 -18.80 -12.59 -4.64
N ILE A 171 -17.48 -12.58 -4.43
CA ILE A 171 -16.78 -13.45 -3.48
C ILE A 171 -16.72 -12.75 -2.14
N SER A 172 -16.18 -11.53 -2.12
CA SER A 172 -16.12 -10.71 -0.92
C SER A 172 -16.04 -9.23 -1.23
N ARG A 173 -16.48 -8.42 -0.28
CA ARG A 173 -16.30 -6.98 -0.21
C ARG A 173 -15.61 -6.66 1.11
N THR A 174 -14.56 -5.86 1.06
CA THR A 174 -13.87 -5.36 2.25
C THR A 174 -13.70 -3.86 2.13
N THR A 175 -14.17 -3.14 3.14
CA THR A 175 -14.01 -1.69 3.27
C THR A 175 -13.12 -1.41 4.47
N ILE A 176 -12.02 -0.72 4.25
CA ILE A 176 -11.07 -0.31 5.27
C ILE A 176 -11.14 1.20 5.39
N TYR A 177 -11.35 1.68 6.60
CA TYR A 177 -11.25 3.10 6.93
C TYR A 177 -9.96 3.34 7.70
N GLY A 178 -9.39 4.51 7.49
CA GLY A 178 -8.21 4.93 8.22
C GLY A 178 -7.89 6.40 7.99
N ARG A 179 -6.73 6.80 8.48
CA ARG A 179 -6.19 8.14 8.26
C ARG A 179 -4.71 8.10 7.97
N ILE A 180 -4.26 9.12 7.26
CA ILE A 180 -2.85 9.39 6.97
C ILE A 180 -2.49 10.65 7.77
N ASP A 181 -1.58 10.50 8.72
CA ASP A 181 -1.01 11.60 9.50
C ASP A 181 0.42 11.88 8.97
N LYS A 182 0.91 13.13 9.01
CA LYS A 182 2.35 13.36 8.79
C LYS A 182 3.10 13.01 10.07
N SER A 183 4.26 12.37 9.93
CA SER A 183 5.06 12.03 11.09
C SER A 183 5.66 13.28 11.73
N LYS A 184 5.69 13.28 13.06
CA LYS A 184 6.10 14.42 13.90
C LYS A 184 7.52 14.93 13.65
N GLY A 185 8.37 14.16 12.96
CA GLY A 185 9.71 14.59 12.58
C GLY A 185 9.72 15.83 11.68
N PHE A 186 8.69 16.01 10.85
CA PHE A 186 8.60 17.11 9.89
C PHE A 186 8.09 18.43 10.51
N ASP A 187 7.21 18.37 11.51
CA ASP A 187 6.71 19.56 12.19
C ASP A 187 7.79 20.29 13.00
N ASN A 188 8.75 19.53 13.53
CA ASN A 188 9.91 20.12 14.20
C ASN A 188 10.79 20.88 13.20
N LEU A 189 11.02 20.37 11.99
CA LEU A 189 11.81 21.05 10.96
C LEU A 189 11.16 22.37 10.47
N LYS A 190 9.82 22.42 10.37
CA LYS A 190 9.12 23.66 10.03
C LYS A 190 9.27 24.75 11.09
N ARG A 191 9.38 24.39 12.37
CA ARG A 191 9.66 25.36 13.45
C ARG A 191 11.08 25.95 13.37
N PHE A 192 12.06 25.21 12.84
CA PHE A 192 13.43 25.70 12.68
C PHE A 192 13.66 26.58 11.44
N SER A 193 12.79 26.51 10.42
CA SER A 193 12.91 27.34 9.20
C SER A 193 12.19 28.68 9.28
N LEU A 194 11.46 28.95 10.37
CA LEU A 194 10.71 30.20 10.61
C LEU A 194 11.28 31.02 11.78
N GLY A 195 12.52 30.73 12.19
CA GLY A 195 13.29 31.50 13.18
C GLY A 195 14.48 32.19 12.55
#